data_AF-A0A0B6RST2-F1
#
_entry.id   AF-A0A0B6RST2-F1
#
_cell.length_a   1.000
_cell.length_b   1.000
_cell.length_c   1.000
_cell.angle_alpha   90.00
_cell.angle_beta   90.00
_cell.angle_gamma   90.00
#
_symmetry.space_group_name_H-M   'P 1'
#
loop_
_entity.id
_entity.type
_entity.pdbx_description
1 polymer ?
#
loop_
_entity_poly.entity_id
_entity_poly.type
_entity_poly.pdbx_seq_one_letter_code
_entity_poly.pdbx_strand_id
1 'polypeptide(L)'
;MTTIDTISTPRSKLSAASRRFTPNPTNPVPAITRRPCGPRAKRAAPALAVALAGGAIPMVCRADSDMLGGFGELGGSGRIAIYALAGGWLLLTLFLFTMLRRVRPHARYAASGLFLAAPFLWLAVTYGWFAMTEPREFTPSSPTTAMRTTDTPVELGGATFPAGSRVAMLAPDDHGDATQPAAVEADRPVALGKLSIRAIHRVAGGADDTYGARLAFDQTIEGWPCAAIADMDTVLRVENRRAPKPRLVSCQLAKTVTIGSVAWPPATVVRRGRNGGWTLFWQEQTFSQVERAKAFAFDVDSMSGDYGAARQLLSWSGTLHGDGEVSVGDVKFGGEPAPALAWQSDGAIRVTGHGVDRAGAPANCVAVTFTHTGPAYRRCTAPLADEAGSGTKGEAGTAVKAPAH
;
A
#
# COMPACT_ATOMS: atom_id res chain seq x y z
N MET A 1 6.08 -4.87 -56.15
CA MET A 1 4.65 -4.51 -56.06
C MET A 1 3.94 -5.69 -55.43
N THR A 2 3.70 -5.62 -54.13
CA THR A 2 3.04 -6.67 -53.34
C THR A 2 2.10 -5.97 -52.39
N THR A 3 0.82 -6.05 -52.70
CA THR A 3 -0.32 -5.62 -51.91
C THR A 3 -0.40 -6.46 -50.64
N ILE A 4 -0.46 -5.81 -49.48
CA ILE A 4 -0.73 -6.46 -48.19
C ILE A 4 -2.06 -5.91 -47.69
N ASP A 5 -3.00 -6.84 -47.52
CA ASP A 5 -4.37 -6.60 -47.10
C ASP A 5 -4.47 -6.06 -45.67
N THR A 6 -5.29 -5.02 -45.52
CA THR A 6 -5.61 -4.36 -44.26
C THR A 6 -6.58 -5.23 -43.47
N ILE A 7 -6.10 -5.89 -42.41
CA ILE A 7 -6.96 -6.62 -41.46
C ILE A 7 -7.67 -5.61 -40.56
N SER A 8 -8.99 -5.56 -40.71
CA SER A 8 -9.94 -4.84 -39.88
C SER A 8 -10.01 -5.45 -38.48
N THR A 9 -9.65 -4.68 -37.44
CA THR A 9 -9.88 -5.05 -36.04
C THR A 9 -11.29 -4.64 -35.58
N PRO A 10 -12.02 -5.50 -34.85
CA PRO A 10 -13.39 -5.23 -34.45
C PRO A 10 -13.50 -4.15 -33.35
N ARG A 11 -14.48 -3.26 -33.53
CA ARG A 11 -14.92 -2.24 -32.57
C ARG A 11 -15.25 -2.86 -31.21
N SER A 12 -14.59 -2.34 -30.17
CA SER A 12 -14.96 -2.49 -28.76
C SER A 12 -16.39 -1.95 -28.52
N LYS A 13 -17.28 -2.78 -27.96
CA LYS A 13 -18.66 -2.46 -27.57
C LYS A 13 -18.77 -2.26 -26.05
N LEU A 14 -18.01 -1.34 -25.48
CA LEU A 14 -18.01 -1.08 -24.02
C LEU A 14 -18.80 0.17 -23.58
N SER A 15 -19.69 0.71 -24.41
CA SER A 15 -20.47 1.92 -24.08
C SER A 15 -21.97 1.72 -24.25
N ALA A 16 -22.60 0.79 -23.52
CA ALA A 16 -24.07 0.65 -23.54
C ALA A 16 -24.71 -0.12 -22.36
N ALA A 17 -24.13 -0.08 -21.14
CA ALA A 17 -24.77 -0.75 -19.99
C ALA A 17 -24.52 -0.01 -18.67
N SER A 18 -25.07 1.21 -18.54
CA SER A 18 -25.19 1.88 -17.25
C SER A 18 -26.34 2.88 -17.26
N ARG A 19 -27.57 2.38 -17.43
CA ARG A 19 -28.79 3.10 -17.02
C ARG A 19 -29.87 2.09 -16.63
N ARG A 20 -30.29 2.17 -15.36
CA ARG A 20 -31.57 1.75 -14.74
C ARG A 20 -31.34 0.90 -13.49
N PHE A 21 -31.17 1.56 -12.36
CA PHE A 21 -31.69 1.05 -11.09
C PHE A 21 -32.77 2.02 -10.61
N THR A 22 -34.01 1.53 -10.62
CA THR A 22 -35.16 2.16 -9.97
C THR A 22 -35.13 1.82 -8.47
N PRO A 23 -35.42 2.78 -7.57
CA PRO A 23 -35.45 2.51 -6.14
C PRO A 23 -36.70 1.71 -5.76
N ASN A 24 -36.49 0.60 -5.04
CA ASN A 24 -37.54 -0.25 -4.48
C ASN A 24 -37.99 0.32 -3.12
N PRO A 25 -39.27 0.72 -2.92
CA PRO A 25 -39.73 1.31 -1.67
C PRO A 25 -40.60 0.31 -0.91
N THR A 26 -40.02 -0.56 -0.09
CA THR A 26 -40.79 -1.33 0.91
C THR A 26 -39.91 -1.75 2.07
N ASN A 27 -39.87 -0.95 3.14
CA ASN A 27 -39.68 -1.44 4.51
C ASN A 27 -40.13 -0.35 5.51
N PRO A 28 -41.16 -0.60 6.34
CA PRO A 28 -41.59 0.36 7.36
C PRO A 28 -40.60 0.39 8.53
N VAL A 29 -40.18 1.60 8.89
CA VAL A 29 -39.41 1.92 10.10
C VAL A 29 -40.31 1.70 11.34
N PRO A 30 -39.91 0.87 12.33
CA PRO A 30 -40.68 0.72 13.54
C PRO A 30 -40.61 1.99 14.41
N ALA A 31 -41.78 2.46 14.82
CA ALA A 31 -41.95 3.62 15.69
C ALA A 31 -41.37 3.37 17.08
N ILE A 32 -40.42 4.22 17.49
CA ILE A 32 -39.87 4.27 18.85
C ILE A 32 -40.95 4.84 19.77
N THR A 33 -41.59 3.97 20.56
CA THR A 33 -42.51 4.37 21.62
C THR A 33 -41.71 4.82 22.86
N ARG A 34 -41.85 6.11 23.22
CA ARG A 34 -41.31 6.66 24.46
C ARG A 34 -42.09 6.09 25.65
N ARG A 35 -41.43 5.35 26.53
CA ARG A 35 -41.94 5.04 27.88
C ARG A 35 -41.65 6.21 28.83
N PRO A 36 -42.60 6.63 29.69
CA PRO A 36 -42.34 7.62 30.72
C PRO A 36 -41.57 7.00 31.89
N CYS A 37 -40.49 7.65 32.31
CA CYS A 37 -39.75 7.33 33.52
C CYS A 37 -40.51 7.82 34.76
N GLY A 38 -40.98 6.88 35.58
CA GLY A 38 -41.49 7.14 36.92
C GLY A 38 -40.37 7.24 37.98
N PRO A 39 -40.67 7.78 39.18
CA PRO A 39 -39.69 8.12 40.20
C PRO A 39 -39.30 6.89 41.02
N ARG A 40 -38.36 6.09 40.53
CA ARG A 40 -37.67 5.05 41.31
C ARG A 40 -36.14 5.06 41.09
N ALA A 41 -35.56 6.25 40.90
CA ALA A 41 -34.13 6.45 40.70
C ALA A 41 -33.39 6.91 41.97
N LYS A 42 -33.58 6.23 43.13
CA LYS A 42 -32.80 6.52 44.35
C LYS A 42 -32.26 5.29 45.10
N ARG A 43 -32.31 4.09 44.53
CA ARG A 43 -31.74 2.88 45.15
C ARG A 43 -30.81 2.04 44.25
N ALA A 44 -30.28 2.63 43.17
CA ALA A 44 -29.32 1.95 42.28
C ALA A 44 -27.91 2.58 42.28
N ALA A 45 -27.66 3.59 43.13
CA ALA A 45 -26.37 4.27 43.18
C ALA A 45 -25.19 3.44 43.76
N PRO A 46 -25.36 2.55 44.77
CA PRO A 46 -24.21 1.80 45.30
C PRO A 46 -23.85 0.55 44.47
N ALA A 47 -24.75 0.03 43.64
CA ALA A 47 -24.47 -1.13 42.78
C ALA A 47 -23.62 -0.77 41.54
N LEU A 48 -23.68 0.49 41.10
CA LEU A 48 -22.93 0.97 39.93
C LEU A 48 -21.48 1.33 40.26
N ALA A 49 -21.18 1.65 41.52
CA ALA A 49 -19.82 1.97 41.98
C ALA A 49 -18.92 0.73 42.13
N VAL A 50 -19.49 -0.44 42.46
CA VAL A 50 -18.74 -1.71 42.55
C VAL A 50 -18.49 -2.31 41.16
N ALA A 51 -19.40 -2.09 40.20
CA ALA A 51 -19.21 -2.51 38.81
C ALA A 51 -18.14 -1.71 38.06
N LEU A 52 -17.79 -0.50 38.51
CA LEU A 52 -16.73 0.33 37.92
C LEU A 52 -15.32 0.05 38.48
N ALA A 53 -15.21 -0.60 39.65
CA ALA A 53 -13.92 -0.89 40.28
C ALA A 53 -13.37 -2.29 39.94
N GLY A 54 -14.20 -3.19 39.40
CA GLY A 54 -13.83 -4.57 39.07
C GLY A 54 -13.89 -4.85 37.57
N GLY A 55 -12.81 -4.53 36.84
CA GLY A 55 -12.40 -5.31 35.67
C GLY A 55 -13.34 -5.33 34.46
N ALA A 56 -13.69 -4.16 33.91
CA ALA A 56 -13.95 -4.07 32.48
C ALA A 56 -12.63 -3.69 31.79
N ILE A 57 -11.72 -4.65 31.61
CA ILE A 57 -10.78 -4.56 30.50
C ILE A 57 -11.67 -4.78 29.27
N PRO A 58 -11.94 -3.77 28.43
CA PRO A 58 -12.65 -4.04 27.21
C PRO A 58 -11.77 -5.01 26.42
N MET A 59 -12.22 -6.26 26.26
CA MET A 59 -11.78 -7.10 25.17
C MET A 59 -12.28 -6.44 23.90
N VAL A 60 -11.57 -5.40 23.47
CA VAL A 60 -11.76 -4.80 22.15
C VAL A 60 -11.34 -5.89 21.18
N CYS A 61 -12.32 -6.44 20.46
CA CYS A 61 -12.11 -7.36 19.36
C CYS A 61 -11.00 -6.80 18.46
N ARG A 62 -9.95 -7.59 18.28
CA ARG A 62 -8.73 -7.25 17.54
C ARG A 62 -8.98 -6.95 16.04
N ALA A 63 -10.20 -7.14 15.54
CA ALA A 63 -10.54 -7.14 14.13
C ALA A 63 -10.79 -5.74 13.50
N ASP A 64 -11.20 -4.72 14.26
CA ASP A 64 -11.68 -3.45 13.65
C ASP A 64 -10.66 -2.30 13.61
N SER A 65 -9.38 -2.55 13.91
CA SER A 65 -8.36 -1.48 13.99
C SER A 65 -7.43 -1.37 12.79
N ASP A 66 -7.67 -2.15 11.73
CA ASP A 66 -6.86 -2.11 10.51
C ASP A 66 -7.41 -1.15 9.43
N MET A 67 -8.55 -0.50 9.67
CA MET A 67 -9.21 0.35 8.67
C MET A 67 -8.91 1.86 8.74
N LEU A 68 -8.25 2.36 9.80
CA LEU A 68 -7.67 3.72 9.81
C LEU A 68 -6.18 3.65 9.45
N GLY A 69 -5.95 3.63 8.13
CA GLY A 69 -4.66 3.39 7.49
C GLY A 69 -3.52 4.36 7.87
N GLY A 70 -2.30 3.83 7.76
CA GLY A 70 -1.06 4.61 7.71
C GLY A 70 0.09 4.08 8.57
N PHE A 71 -0.19 3.37 9.67
CA PHE A 71 0.85 2.90 10.62
C PHE A 71 1.10 1.39 10.55
N GLY A 72 1.05 0.81 9.35
CA GLY A 72 1.02 -0.65 9.11
C GLY A 72 2.25 -1.45 9.56
N GLU A 73 3.35 -0.83 9.96
CA GLU A 73 4.54 -1.54 10.50
C GLU A 73 4.64 -1.53 12.04
N LEU A 74 3.83 -0.71 12.72
CA LEU A 74 3.74 -0.73 14.18
C LEU A 74 2.70 -1.78 14.57
N GLY A 75 3.11 -3.06 14.53
CA GLY A 75 2.29 -4.20 14.96
C GLY A 75 1.74 -4.06 16.38
N GLY A 76 1.11 -5.12 16.93
CA GLY A 76 0.40 -5.06 18.23
C GLY A 76 1.17 -4.42 19.40
N SER A 77 2.50 -4.40 19.39
CA SER A 77 3.36 -3.68 20.34
C SER A 77 3.20 -2.16 20.30
N GLY A 78 3.01 -1.56 19.12
CA GLY A 78 2.79 -0.11 18.95
C GLY A 78 1.48 0.36 19.59
N ARG A 79 0.41 -0.43 19.44
CA ARG A 79 -0.89 -0.13 20.09
C ARG A 79 -0.78 -0.20 21.61
N ILE A 80 -0.08 -1.20 22.16
CA ILE A 80 0.16 -1.31 23.61
C ILE A 80 0.93 -0.09 24.13
N ALA A 81 1.96 0.37 23.41
CA ALA A 81 2.72 1.55 23.79
C ALA A 81 1.84 2.82 23.80
N ILE A 82 0.97 3.00 22.81
CA ILE A 82 0.04 4.14 22.76
C ILE A 82 -0.93 4.11 23.94
N TYR A 83 -1.53 2.96 24.25
CA TYR A 83 -2.45 2.84 25.39
C TYR A 83 -1.74 3.04 26.73
N ALA A 84 -0.52 2.51 26.89
CA ALA A 84 0.27 2.72 28.10
C ALA A 84 0.62 4.20 28.32
N LEU A 85 1.00 4.90 27.25
CA LEU A 85 1.27 6.34 27.29
C LEU A 85 0.00 7.15 27.61
N ALA A 86 -1.12 6.85 26.97
CA ALA A 86 -2.39 7.53 27.22
C ALA A 86 -2.88 7.30 28.66
N GLY A 87 -2.79 6.07 29.16
CA GLY A 87 -3.13 5.71 30.54
C GLY A 87 -2.21 6.40 31.55
N GLY A 88 -0.90 6.40 31.31
CA GLY A 88 0.08 7.11 32.15
C GLY A 88 -0.18 8.61 32.19
N TRP A 89 -0.52 9.23 31.05
CA TRP A 89 -0.86 10.65 30.97
C TRP A 89 -2.12 10.99 31.77
N LEU A 90 -3.17 10.17 31.65
CA LEU A 90 -4.39 10.33 32.44
C LEU A 90 -4.11 10.23 33.95
N LEU A 91 -3.31 9.25 34.40
CA LEU A 91 -2.93 9.14 35.81
C LEU A 91 -2.13 10.36 36.29
N LEU A 92 -1.23 10.88 35.45
CA LEU A 92 -0.44 12.07 35.77
C LEU A 92 -1.32 13.34 35.86
N THR A 93 -2.28 13.52 34.93
CA THR A 93 -3.25 14.63 35.00
C THR A 93 -4.11 14.55 36.27
N LEU A 94 -4.55 13.35 36.65
CA LEU A 94 -5.32 13.13 37.87
C LEU A 94 -4.47 13.42 39.12
N PHE A 95 -3.21 12.95 39.13
CA PHE A 95 -2.26 13.26 40.19
C PHE A 95 -2.04 14.76 40.35
N LEU A 96 -1.80 15.50 39.26
CA LEU A 96 -1.68 16.96 39.25
C LEU A 96 -2.95 17.63 39.79
N PHE A 97 -4.13 17.16 39.37
CA PHE A 97 -5.42 17.63 39.87
C PHE A 97 -5.60 17.38 41.38
N THR A 98 -5.00 16.31 41.93
CA THR A 98 -5.00 16.06 43.38
C THR A 98 -4.00 16.93 44.15
N MET A 99 -2.81 17.18 43.60
CA MET A 99 -1.81 18.08 44.21
C MET A 99 -2.31 19.53 44.26
N LEU A 100 -3.05 19.97 43.24
CA LEU A 100 -3.63 21.31 43.16
C LEU A 100 -4.91 21.50 44.02
N ARG A 101 -5.26 20.55 44.90
CA ARG A 101 -6.46 20.65 45.76
C ARG A 101 -6.48 21.86 46.70
N ARG A 102 -5.32 22.43 47.04
CA ARG A 102 -5.21 23.62 47.90
C ARG A 102 -5.36 24.95 47.15
N VAL A 103 -5.41 24.91 45.82
CA VAL A 103 -5.51 26.11 44.97
C VAL A 103 -6.98 26.43 44.70
N ARG A 104 -7.30 27.70 44.43
CA ARG A 104 -8.66 28.15 44.05
C ARG A 104 -9.22 27.27 42.91
N PRO A 105 -10.51 26.90 42.96
CA PRO A 105 -11.09 25.90 42.07
C PRO A 105 -10.97 26.27 40.59
N HIS A 106 -11.13 27.54 40.23
CA HIS A 106 -10.99 28.00 38.85
C HIS A 106 -9.57 27.78 38.28
N ALA A 107 -8.53 28.09 39.06
CA ALA A 107 -7.14 27.88 38.64
C ALA A 107 -6.78 26.39 38.55
N ARG A 108 -7.38 25.56 39.42
CA ARG A 108 -7.22 24.10 39.40
C ARG A 108 -7.76 23.47 38.12
N TYR A 109 -8.98 23.84 37.71
CA TYR A 109 -9.58 23.32 36.48
C TYR A 109 -8.84 23.84 35.24
N ALA A 110 -8.44 25.12 35.22
CA ALA A 110 -7.69 25.69 34.11
C ALA A 110 -6.32 25.00 33.92
N ALA A 111 -5.54 24.83 34.99
CA ALA A 111 -4.22 24.20 34.92
C ALA A 111 -4.31 22.71 34.54
N SER A 112 -5.26 21.98 35.12
CA SER A 112 -5.43 20.55 34.83
C SER A 112 -5.99 20.32 33.43
N GLY A 113 -6.90 21.18 32.98
CA GLY A 113 -7.42 21.17 31.61
C GLY A 113 -6.34 21.49 30.58
N LEU A 114 -5.49 22.49 30.84
CA LEU A 114 -4.36 22.83 29.98
C LEU A 114 -3.35 21.68 29.90
N PHE A 115 -3.04 21.03 31.04
CA PHE A 115 -2.14 19.87 31.06
C PHE A 115 -2.72 18.66 30.31
N LEU A 116 -4.03 18.43 30.42
CA LEU A 116 -4.71 17.39 29.64
C LEU A 116 -4.70 17.69 28.14
N ALA A 117 -4.86 18.96 27.76
CA ALA A 117 -4.85 19.41 26.37
C ALA A 117 -3.43 19.56 25.78
N ALA A 118 -2.39 19.61 26.61
CA ALA A 118 -1.00 19.83 26.20
C ALA A 118 -0.49 18.91 25.07
N PRO A 119 -0.71 17.58 25.08
CA PRO A 119 -0.28 16.72 23.97
C PRO A 119 -1.01 17.05 22.67
N PHE A 120 -2.30 17.42 22.71
CA PHE A 120 -3.05 17.84 21.53
C PHE A 120 -2.60 19.22 21.03
N LEU A 121 -2.29 20.14 21.93
CA LEU A 121 -1.73 21.45 21.59
C LEU A 121 -0.33 21.29 20.96
N TRP A 122 0.51 20.43 21.53
CA TRP A 122 1.81 20.09 20.96
C TRP A 122 1.66 19.46 19.58
N LEU A 123 0.71 18.53 19.41
CA LEU A 123 0.44 17.89 18.12
C LEU A 123 -0.12 18.89 17.11
N ALA A 124 -0.98 19.81 17.51
CA ALA A 124 -1.48 20.89 16.66
C ALA A 124 -0.37 21.88 16.27
N VAL A 125 0.53 22.22 17.19
CA VAL A 125 1.69 23.09 16.91
C VAL A 125 2.68 22.39 16.00
N THR A 126 3.02 21.13 16.27
CA THR A 126 3.94 20.37 15.40
C THR A 126 3.31 20.12 14.04
N TYR A 127 2.05 19.70 13.95
CA TYR A 127 1.36 19.54 12.68
C TYR A 127 1.20 20.86 11.93
N GLY A 128 0.87 21.95 12.63
CA GLY A 128 0.81 23.29 12.03
C GLY A 128 2.18 23.78 11.57
N TRP A 129 3.24 23.49 12.33
CA TRP A 129 4.62 23.78 11.97
C TRP A 129 5.06 22.96 10.77
N PHE A 130 4.80 21.65 10.74
CA PHE A 130 5.03 20.79 9.58
C PHE A 130 4.24 21.28 8.37
N ALA A 131 2.96 21.63 8.52
CA ALA A 131 2.16 22.19 7.44
C ALA A 131 2.67 23.56 6.92
N MET A 132 3.42 24.31 7.73
CA MET A 132 4.03 25.59 7.34
C MET A 132 5.47 25.46 6.85
N THR A 133 6.22 24.46 7.31
CA THR A 133 7.67 24.30 7.06
C THR A 133 8.03 23.16 6.14
N GLU A 134 7.11 22.22 5.90
CA GLU A 134 7.24 21.35 4.74
C GLU A 134 7.11 22.22 3.49
N PRO A 135 8.13 22.25 2.61
CA PRO A 135 7.91 22.76 1.26
C PRO A 135 6.72 21.99 0.69
N ARG A 136 5.77 22.70 0.08
CA ARG A 136 4.53 22.19 -0.54
C ARG A 136 4.74 21.17 -1.67
N GLU A 137 5.84 20.44 -1.66
CA GLU A 137 6.21 19.39 -2.60
C GLU A 137 5.44 18.08 -2.36
N PHE A 138 4.79 17.90 -1.19
CA PHE A 138 4.07 16.66 -0.84
C PHE A 138 2.55 16.69 -1.01
N THR A 139 1.96 17.78 -1.51
CA THR A 139 0.63 17.71 -2.13
C THR A 139 0.81 17.52 -3.64
N PRO A 140 0.23 16.48 -4.26
CA PRO A 140 0.14 16.34 -5.72
C PRO A 140 -0.88 17.37 -6.25
N SER A 141 -0.50 18.62 -6.13
CA SER A 141 -1.13 19.80 -6.67
C SER A 141 -0.08 20.91 -6.63
N SER A 142 1.10 20.64 -7.20
CA SER A 142 1.80 21.73 -7.89
C SER A 142 0.71 22.40 -8.73
N PRO A 143 0.46 23.72 -8.59
CA PRO A 143 -0.52 24.38 -9.42
C PRO A 143 -0.11 24.00 -10.83
N THR A 144 -0.98 23.28 -11.53
CA THR A 144 -0.75 22.90 -12.91
C THR A 144 -0.48 24.22 -13.60
N THR A 145 0.80 24.54 -13.84
CA THR A 145 1.15 25.64 -14.72
C THR A 145 0.47 25.22 -16.00
N ALA A 146 -0.64 25.87 -16.33
CA ALA A 146 -1.55 25.41 -17.37
C ALA A 146 -0.71 25.07 -18.60
N MET A 147 -0.83 23.85 -19.11
CA MET A 147 0.01 23.43 -20.23
C MET A 147 -0.20 24.40 -21.38
N ARG A 148 0.89 24.97 -21.89
CA ARG A 148 0.85 25.90 -23.03
C ARG A 148 1.37 25.18 -24.26
N THR A 149 0.77 25.47 -25.41
CA THR A 149 1.31 25.02 -26.69
C THR A 149 2.57 25.82 -27.00
N THR A 150 3.63 25.13 -27.40
CA THR A 150 4.91 25.75 -27.80
C THR A 150 5.02 25.80 -29.31
N ASP A 151 5.49 26.93 -29.85
CA ASP A 151 5.79 27.08 -31.29
C ASP A 151 7.17 26.53 -31.67
N THR A 152 7.99 26.18 -30.69
CA THR A 152 9.34 25.63 -30.88
C THR A 152 9.45 24.20 -30.35
N PRO A 153 10.37 23.39 -30.89
CA PRO A 153 10.69 22.09 -30.33
C PRO A 153 11.19 22.22 -28.88
N VAL A 154 10.79 21.28 -28.03
CA VAL A 154 11.18 21.28 -26.60
C VAL A 154 11.85 19.95 -26.27
N GLU A 155 12.99 20.04 -25.60
CA GLU A 155 13.72 18.86 -25.12
C GLU A 155 13.44 18.62 -23.63
N LEU A 156 13.04 17.39 -23.28
CA LEU A 156 12.91 16.96 -21.89
C LEU A 156 13.33 15.49 -21.75
N GLY A 157 14.21 15.21 -20.79
CA GLY A 157 14.70 13.85 -20.53
C GLY A 157 15.43 13.20 -21.71
N GLY A 158 16.00 14.00 -22.63
CA GLY A 158 16.64 13.52 -23.86
C GLY A 158 15.68 13.16 -25.00
N ALA A 159 14.37 13.37 -24.83
CA ALA A 159 13.40 13.31 -25.92
C ALA A 159 13.15 14.73 -26.48
N THR A 160 13.10 14.84 -27.81
CA THR A 160 12.80 16.09 -28.51
C THR A 160 11.37 16.09 -29.02
N PHE A 161 10.52 16.91 -28.42
CA PHE A 161 9.12 17.07 -28.79
C PHE A 161 9.01 18.14 -29.89
N PRO A 162 8.19 17.90 -30.94
CA PRO A 162 8.05 18.85 -32.04
C PRO A 162 7.29 20.12 -31.60
N ALA A 163 7.41 21.17 -32.41
CA ALA A 163 6.53 22.34 -32.29
C ALA A 163 5.04 21.91 -32.35
N GLY A 164 4.19 22.64 -31.62
CA GLY A 164 2.78 22.29 -31.39
C GLY A 164 2.54 21.38 -30.19
N SER A 165 3.58 20.95 -29.48
CA SER A 165 3.45 20.16 -28.25
C SER A 165 2.95 21.02 -27.08
N ARG A 166 2.33 20.40 -26.09
CA ARG A 166 1.86 21.03 -24.85
C ARG A 166 2.95 20.91 -23.78
N VAL A 167 3.34 22.01 -23.15
CA VAL A 167 4.43 22.07 -22.17
C VAL A 167 3.94 22.72 -20.89
N ALA A 168 4.24 22.12 -19.75
CA ALA A 168 4.18 22.76 -18.44
C ALA A 168 5.60 23.15 -18.01
N MET A 169 5.76 24.39 -17.57
CA MET A 169 7.04 24.91 -17.08
C MET A 169 7.05 24.93 -15.55
N LEU A 170 8.20 24.66 -14.96
CA LEU A 170 8.44 24.92 -13.53
C LEU A 170 8.37 26.43 -13.30
N ALA A 171 7.81 26.85 -12.16
CA ALA A 171 7.96 28.24 -11.74
C ALA A 171 9.45 28.55 -11.57
N PRO A 172 9.91 29.77 -11.90
CA PRO A 172 11.25 30.21 -11.52
C PRO A 172 11.40 30.02 -10.02
N ASP A 173 12.54 29.50 -9.59
CA ASP A 173 12.87 29.47 -8.17
C ASP A 173 13.22 30.89 -7.68
N ASP A 174 13.29 31.06 -6.37
CA ASP A 174 13.60 32.37 -5.75
C ASP A 174 15.01 32.90 -6.12
N HIS A 175 15.84 32.07 -6.77
CA HIS A 175 17.18 32.42 -7.26
C HIS A 175 17.17 32.92 -8.72
N GLY A 176 16.01 32.94 -9.38
CA GLY A 176 15.85 33.50 -10.72
C GLY A 176 16.36 32.58 -11.83
N ASP A 177 16.44 31.26 -11.60
CA ASP A 177 16.85 30.33 -12.65
C ASP A 177 15.87 30.34 -13.82
N ALA A 178 16.42 30.09 -15.01
CA ALA A 178 15.64 30.03 -16.24
C ALA A 178 14.52 28.99 -16.11
N THR A 179 13.35 29.34 -16.62
CA THR A 179 12.16 28.49 -16.60
C THR A 179 12.47 27.15 -17.28
N GLN A 180 12.41 26.04 -16.55
CA GLN A 180 12.68 24.71 -17.11
C GLN A 180 11.37 23.96 -17.41
N PRO A 181 11.33 23.13 -18.48
CA PRO A 181 10.19 22.27 -18.73
C PRO A 181 10.04 21.23 -17.61
N ALA A 182 8.85 21.20 -17.01
CA ALA A 182 8.43 20.24 -16.00
C ALA A 182 7.79 19.00 -16.65
N ALA A 183 6.95 19.23 -17.66
CA ALA A 183 6.22 18.21 -18.39
C ALA A 183 6.03 18.63 -19.85
N VAL A 184 6.05 17.66 -20.75
CA VAL A 184 5.77 17.87 -22.18
C VAL A 184 4.89 16.73 -22.69
N GLU A 185 3.89 17.06 -23.50
CA GLU A 185 2.99 16.12 -24.16
C GLU A 185 2.82 16.49 -25.65
N ALA A 186 2.94 15.49 -26.52
CA ALA A 186 2.70 15.62 -27.95
C ALA A 186 1.55 14.71 -28.41
N ASP A 187 0.83 15.16 -29.44
CA ASP A 187 -0.24 14.37 -30.06
C ASP A 187 0.29 13.16 -30.83
N ARG A 188 1.52 13.27 -31.36
CA ARG A 188 2.18 12.20 -32.11
C ARG A 188 3.27 11.54 -31.25
N PRO A 189 3.51 10.23 -31.43
CA PRO A 189 4.59 9.55 -30.72
C PRO A 189 5.96 10.16 -31.00
N VAL A 190 6.76 10.32 -29.96
CA VAL A 190 8.13 10.85 -29.96
C VAL A 190 9.09 9.79 -29.43
N ALA A 191 10.32 9.77 -29.93
CA ALA A 191 11.33 8.82 -29.50
C ALA A 191 12.03 9.28 -28.20
N LEU A 192 12.13 8.36 -27.23
CA LEU A 192 13.03 8.44 -26.07
C LEU A 192 13.99 7.25 -26.15
N GLY A 193 15.12 7.43 -26.83
CA GLY A 193 16.02 6.34 -27.16
C GLY A 193 15.32 5.30 -28.06
N LYS A 194 15.12 4.08 -27.56
CA LYS A 194 14.38 3.01 -28.26
C LYS A 194 12.88 3.00 -27.96
N LEU A 195 12.41 3.83 -27.01
CA LEU A 195 11.03 3.87 -26.58
C LEU A 195 10.25 4.91 -27.39
N SER A 196 8.96 4.66 -27.59
CA SER A 196 8.02 5.60 -28.18
C SER A 196 7.05 6.12 -27.11
N ILE A 197 7.03 7.43 -26.89
CA ILE A 197 6.29 8.09 -25.81
C ILE A 197 5.41 9.21 -26.37
N ARG A 198 4.34 9.55 -25.66
CA ARG A 198 3.48 10.72 -25.95
C ARG A 198 3.69 11.85 -24.98
N ALA A 199 4.05 11.55 -23.73
CA ALA A 199 4.34 12.54 -22.72
C ALA A 199 5.53 12.13 -21.86
N ILE A 200 6.23 13.12 -21.30
CA ILE A 200 7.24 12.93 -20.27
C ILE A 200 7.16 14.07 -19.27
N HIS A 201 7.34 13.76 -17.99
CA HIS A 201 7.38 14.76 -16.93
C HIS A 201 8.39 14.35 -15.85
N ARG A 202 8.87 15.33 -15.09
CA ARG A 202 9.75 15.11 -13.94
C ARG A 202 8.94 14.54 -12.78
N VAL A 203 9.42 13.47 -12.16
CA VAL A 203 8.75 12.90 -10.98
C VAL A 203 9.03 13.79 -9.77
N ALA A 204 7.97 14.27 -9.11
CA ALA A 204 8.11 15.07 -7.89
C ALA A 204 8.81 14.26 -6.79
N GLY A 205 9.80 14.88 -6.13
CA GLY A 205 10.63 14.21 -5.12
C GLY A 205 11.53 13.09 -5.65
N GLY A 206 11.59 12.89 -6.98
CA GLY A 206 12.51 11.96 -7.64
C GLY A 206 13.91 12.57 -7.82
N ALA A 207 14.89 11.72 -8.17
CA ALA A 207 16.19 12.22 -8.60
C ALA A 207 16.08 12.98 -9.94
N ASP A 208 17.02 13.88 -10.24
CA ASP A 208 17.02 14.74 -11.44
C ASP A 208 17.01 13.99 -12.78
N ASP A 209 17.30 12.69 -12.75
CA ASP A 209 17.31 11.78 -13.88
C ASP A 209 16.07 10.87 -13.96
N THR A 210 15.09 11.05 -13.07
CA THR A 210 13.88 10.22 -13.00
C THR A 210 12.67 10.93 -13.60
N TYR A 211 12.03 10.27 -14.56
CA TYR A 211 10.93 10.81 -15.34
C TYR A 211 9.76 9.85 -15.37
N GLY A 212 8.54 10.37 -15.27
CA GLY A 212 7.33 9.65 -15.64
C GLY A 212 7.07 9.86 -17.13
N ALA A 213 6.85 8.78 -17.86
CA ALA A 213 6.59 8.82 -19.30
C ALA A 213 5.30 8.07 -19.65
N ARG A 214 4.46 8.71 -20.45
CA ARG A 214 3.27 8.10 -21.05
C ARG A 214 3.68 7.40 -22.34
N LEU A 215 3.64 6.07 -22.35
CA LEU A 215 4.00 5.27 -23.52
C LEU A 215 2.99 5.50 -24.66
N ALA A 216 3.47 5.49 -25.90
CA ALA A 216 2.60 5.67 -27.07
C ALA A 216 1.78 4.43 -27.42
N PHE A 217 2.32 3.25 -27.08
CA PHE A 217 1.78 1.91 -27.26
C PHE A 217 2.50 0.95 -26.29
N ASP A 218 1.93 -0.24 -26.07
CA ASP A 218 2.51 -1.27 -25.22
C ASP A 218 3.90 -1.67 -25.74
N GLN A 219 4.90 -1.66 -24.85
CA GLN A 219 6.30 -1.81 -25.24
C GLN A 219 7.06 -2.65 -24.23
N THR A 220 8.07 -3.38 -24.70
CA THR A 220 8.94 -4.16 -23.82
C THR A 220 10.14 -3.32 -23.39
N ILE A 221 10.30 -3.11 -22.08
CA ILE A 221 11.38 -2.31 -21.49
C ILE A 221 12.17 -3.22 -20.54
N GLU A 222 13.46 -3.44 -20.82
CA GLU A 222 14.31 -4.37 -20.07
C GLU A 222 13.66 -5.78 -19.90
N GLY A 223 12.96 -6.20 -20.95
CA GLY A 223 12.26 -7.48 -21.04
C GLY A 223 10.91 -7.53 -20.32
N TRP A 224 10.41 -6.43 -19.76
CA TRP A 224 9.08 -6.35 -19.14
C TRP A 224 8.08 -5.75 -20.13
N PRO A 225 6.95 -6.41 -20.41
CA PRO A 225 5.93 -5.87 -21.30
C PRO A 225 5.13 -4.79 -20.56
N CYS A 226 5.51 -3.53 -20.71
CA CYS A 226 4.88 -2.40 -20.05
C CYS A 226 3.66 -1.89 -20.84
N ALA A 227 2.55 -1.63 -20.13
CA ALA A 227 1.30 -1.14 -20.68
C ALA A 227 1.35 0.36 -21.00
N ALA A 228 0.74 0.77 -22.11
CA ALA A 228 0.46 2.15 -22.43
C ALA A 228 -0.91 2.57 -21.90
N ILE A 229 -0.92 3.04 -20.65
CA ILE A 229 -2.13 3.50 -19.95
C ILE A 229 -2.16 5.03 -20.00
N ALA A 230 -3.31 5.61 -20.39
CA ALA A 230 -3.42 7.06 -20.52
C ALA A 230 -3.24 7.80 -19.17
N ASP A 231 -3.77 7.21 -18.10
CA ASP A 231 -3.82 7.83 -16.77
C ASP A 231 -2.69 7.37 -15.84
N MET A 232 -1.76 6.56 -16.33
CA MET A 232 -0.65 6.04 -15.53
C MET A 232 0.67 6.06 -16.30
N ASP A 233 1.67 6.66 -15.68
CA ASP A 233 2.99 6.81 -16.29
C ASP A 233 3.90 5.63 -15.97
N THR A 234 4.75 5.29 -16.95
CA THR A 234 5.90 4.41 -16.75
C THR A 234 7.06 5.26 -16.23
N VAL A 235 7.61 4.89 -15.07
CA VAL A 235 8.73 5.62 -14.47
C VAL A 235 10.05 5.09 -15.00
N LEU A 236 10.87 5.98 -15.52
CA LEU A 236 12.14 5.70 -16.18
C LEU A 236 13.26 6.54 -15.56
N ARG A 237 14.47 5.99 -15.54
CA ARG A 237 15.69 6.71 -15.23
C ARG A 237 16.49 6.97 -16.51
N VAL A 238 16.88 8.22 -16.76
CA VAL A 238 17.63 8.66 -17.93
C VAL A 238 18.92 9.35 -17.49
N GLU A 239 19.97 8.56 -17.27
CA GLU A 239 21.28 9.03 -16.76
C GLU A 239 22.00 9.97 -17.74
N ASN A 240 21.89 9.72 -19.05
CA ASN A 240 22.52 10.53 -20.09
C ASN A 240 21.48 11.05 -21.07
N ARG A 241 21.20 12.36 -21.01
CA ARG A 241 20.21 13.03 -21.86
C ARG A 241 20.64 13.14 -23.34
N ARG A 242 21.94 13.17 -23.64
CA ARG A 242 22.46 13.29 -25.03
C ARG A 242 22.40 11.97 -25.79
N ALA A 243 22.42 10.84 -25.07
CA ALA A 243 22.32 9.50 -25.63
C ALA A 243 21.37 8.67 -24.74
N PRO A 244 20.07 8.97 -24.76
CA PRO A 244 19.11 8.44 -23.80
C PRO A 244 19.04 6.92 -23.87
N LYS A 245 19.45 6.27 -22.78
CA LYS A 245 19.25 4.84 -22.52
C LYS A 245 18.32 4.70 -21.31
N PRO A 246 17.00 4.88 -21.50
CA PRO A 246 16.05 4.83 -20.40
C PRO A 246 16.09 3.45 -19.73
N ARG A 247 16.25 3.47 -18.40
CA ARG A 247 16.19 2.29 -17.53
C ARG A 247 14.85 2.24 -16.85
N LEU A 248 14.23 1.07 -16.76
CA LEU A 248 12.93 0.93 -16.11
C LEU A 248 13.11 1.11 -14.60
N VAL A 249 12.28 1.97 -14.01
CA VAL A 249 12.10 2.10 -12.56
C VAL A 249 10.80 1.43 -12.16
N SER A 250 9.70 1.73 -12.83
CA SER A 250 8.44 1.01 -12.65
C SER A 250 7.52 1.10 -13.87
N CYS A 251 6.70 0.06 -14.07
CA CYS A 251 5.59 0.08 -15.01
C CYS A 251 4.50 -0.90 -14.59
N GLN A 252 3.35 -0.85 -15.25
CA GLN A 252 2.35 -1.91 -15.17
C GLN A 252 2.48 -2.87 -16.34
N LEU A 253 2.21 -4.16 -16.10
CA LEU A 253 2.25 -5.17 -17.15
C LEU A 253 1.10 -4.99 -18.16
N ALA A 254 1.42 -5.03 -19.45
CA ALA A 254 0.46 -5.02 -20.55
C ALA A 254 -0.26 -6.37 -20.74
N LYS A 255 0.40 -7.46 -20.34
CA LYS A 255 -0.07 -8.83 -20.54
C LYS A 255 0.46 -9.73 -19.44
N THR A 256 -0.14 -10.92 -19.33
CA THR A 256 0.28 -11.94 -18.37
C THR A 256 1.75 -12.36 -18.60
N VAL A 257 2.53 -12.35 -17.53
CA VAL A 257 3.94 -12.80 -17.51
C VAL A 257 4.08 -13.95 -16.53
N THR A 258 4.50 -15.10 -17.04
CA THR A 258 4.77 -16.28 -16.21
C THR A 258 6.25 -16.34 -15.84
N ILE A 259 6.53 -16.46 -14.54
CA ILE A 259 7.88 -16.67 -14.00
C ILE A 259 7.83 -17.91 -13.11
N GLY A 260 8.43 -19.01 -13.57
CA GLY A 260 8.29 -20.30 -12.90
C GLY A 260 6.83 -20.72 -12.76
N SER A 261 6.39 -20.96 -11.53
CA SER A 261 5.02 -21.39 -11.20
C SER A 261 4.06 -20.23 -10.89
N VAL A 262 4.48 -18.98 -11.11
CA VAL A 262 3.68 -17.78 -10.81
C VAL A 262 3.30 -17.08 -12.12
N ALA A 263 2.01 -16.85 -12.34
CA ALA A 263 1.48 -16.11 -13.47
C ALA A 263 1.02 -14.72 -13.01
N TRP A 264 1.79 -13.70 -13.37
CA TRP A 264 1.49 -12.30 -13.08
C TRP A 264 0.54 -11.75 -14.13
N PRO A 265 -0.73 -11.44 -13.80
CA PRO A 265 -1.70 -10.94 -14.76
C PRO A 265 -1.38 -9.50 -15.22
N PRO A 266 -2.11 -8.97 -16.21
CA PRO A 266 -1.97 -7.57 -16.63
C PRO A 266 -2.25 -6.62 -15.45
N ALA A 267 -1.77 -5.38 -15.57
CA ALA A 267 -1.81 -4.35 -14.52
C ALA A 267 -0.97 -4.65 -13.26
N THR A 268 -0.30 -5.81 -13.17
CA THR A 268 0.75 -6.04 -12.15
C THR A 268 1.78 -4.92 -12.20
N VAL A 269 2.06 -4.32 -11.06
CA VAL A 269 3.10 -3.29 -10.93
C VAL A 269 4.45 -3.98 -10.80
N VAL A 270 5.35 -3.67 -11.74
CA VAL A 270 6.76 -4.04 -11.69
C VAL A 270 7.54 -2.83 -11.19
N ARG A 271 8.36 -3.00 -10.15
CA ARG A 271 9.23 -1.95 -9.62
C ARG A 271 10.66 -2.46 -9.44
N ARG A 272 11.64 -1.68 -9.86
CA ARG A 272 13.05 -1.96 -9.65
C ARG A 272 13.45 -1.64 -8.21
N GLY A 273 14.09 -2.58 -7.53
CA GLY A 273 14.69 -2.40 -6.22
C GLY A 273 16.05 -1.69 -6.29
N ARG A 274 16.55 -1.20 -5.14
CA ARG A 274 17.85 -0.50 -5.05
C ARG A 274 19.05 -1.40 -5.43
N ASN A 275 18.91 -2.70 -5.23
CA ASN A 275 19.90 -3.72 -5.59
C ASN A 275 19.82 -4.17 -7.06
N GLY A 276 18.96 -3.55 -7.88
CA GLY A 276 18.72 -3.95 -9.26
C GLY A 276 17.80 -5.17 -9.43
N GLY A 277 17.26 -5.71 -8.33
CA GLY A 277 16.18 -6.69 -8.34
C GLY A 277 14.84 -6.08 -8.76
N TRP A 278 13.81 -6.91 -8.79
CA TRP A 278 12.45 -6.53 -9.17
C TRP A 278 11.46 -6.95 -8.11
N THR A 279 10.59 -6.04 -7.70
CA THR A 279 9.42 -6.34 -6.88
C THR A 279 8.21 -6.27 -7.78
N LEU A 280 7.39 -7.31 -7.75
CA LEU A 280 6.11 -7.37 -8.46
C LEU A 280 4.98 -7.37 -7.45
N PHE A 281 3.93 -6.60 -7.72
CA PHE A 281 2.76 -6.50 -6.85
C PHE A 281 1.49 -6.49 -7.69
N TRP A 282 0.51 -7.28 -7.27
CA TRP A 282 -0.81 -7.33 -7.87
C TRP A 282 -1.88 -7.55 -6.80
N GLN A 283 -3.04 -6.90 -6.96
CA GLN A 283 -4.20 -7.05 -6.09
C GLN A 283 -5.49 -6.86 -6.90
N GLU A 284 -6.45 -7.77 -6.71
CA GLU A 284 -7.72 -7.80 -7.45
C GLU A 284 -8.52 -6.49 -7.31
N GLN A 285 -8.65 -5.97 -6.08
CA GLN A 285 -9.42 -4.76 -5.80
C GLN A 285 -8.87 -3.51 -6.50
N THR A 286 -7.57 -3.47 -6.75
CA THR A 286 -6.92 -2.33 -7.41
C THR A 286 -7.01 -2.43 -8.93
N PHE A 287 -7.06 -3.65 -9.46
CA PHE A 287 -6.96 -3.92 -10.88
C PHE A 287 -8.09 -4.86 -11.31
N SER A 288 -9.23 -4.28 -11.73
CA SER A 288 -10.48 -4.95 -12.12
C SER A 288 -10.41 -5.78 -13.42
N GLN A 289 -9.26 -6.39 -13.69
CA GLN A 289 -8.98 -7.12 -14.92
C GLN A 289 -9.64 -8.51 -14.92
N VAL A 290 -9.95 -8.98 -16.12
CA VAL A 290 -10.76 -10.19 -16.42
C VAL A 290 -10.02 -11.50 -16.08
N GLU A 291 -8.69 -11.47 -15.93
CA GLU A 291 -7.87 -12.65 -15.66
C GLU A 291 -7.51 -12.77 -14.17
N ARG A 292 -7.88 -13.89 -13.56
CA ARG A 292 -7.51 -14.23 -12.18
C ARG A 292 -6.01 -14.49 -12.08
N ALA A 293 -5.38 -13.92 -11.06
CA ALA A 293 -4.00 -14.23 -10.72
C ALA A 293 -3.87 -15.69 -10.27
N LYS A 294 -2.79 -16.34 -10.71
CA LYS A 294 -2.49 -17.72 -10.34
C LYS A 294 -1.05 -17.86 -9.88
N ALA A 295 -0.86 -18.53 -8.75
CA ALA A 295 0.46 -18.84 -8.23
C ALA A 295 0.47 -20.24 -7.64
N PHE A 296 1.42 -21.07 -8.06
CA PHE A 296 1.58 -22.43 -7.54
C PHE A 296 0.28 -23.25 -7.63
N ALA A 297 -0.45 -23.13 -8.74
CA ALA A 297 -1.76 -23.74 -8.98
C ALA A 297 -2.91 -23.24 -8.06
N PHE A 298 -2.69 -22.20 -7.26
CA PHE A 298 -3.74 -21.53 -6.49
C PHE A 298 -4.23 -20.27 -7.21
N ASP A 299 -5.54 -20.03 -7.15
CA ASP A 299 -6.12 -18.73 -7.47
C ASP A 299 -5.91 -17.79 -6.27
N VAL A 300 -5.47 -16.55 -6.52
CA VAL A 300 -5.11 -15.58 -5.47
C VAL A 300 -5.76 -14.22 -5.71
N ASP A 301 -6.09 -13.52 -4.62
CA ASP A 301 -6.67 -12.15 -4.64
C ASP A 301 -5.62 -11.06 -4.56
N SER A 302 -4.46 -11.40 -4.00
CA SER A 302 -3.30 -10.54 -3.96
C SER A 302 -2.04 -11.38 -4.00
N MET A 303 -0.99 -10.83 -4.59
CA MET A 303 0.33 -11.41 -4.52
C MET A 303 1.43 -10.37 -4.66
N SER A 304 2.52 -10.62 -3.98
CA SER A 304 3.76 -9.85 -4.02
C SER A 304 4.95 -10.81 -4.15
N GLY A 305 5.98 -10.41 -4.87
CA GLY A 305 7.19 -11.21 -4.98
C GLY A 305 8.41 -10.38 -5.33
N ASP A 306 9.52 -10.71 -4.67
CA ASP A 306 10.83 -10.15 -4.99
C ASP A 306 11.63 -11.12 -5.84
N TYR A 307 12.28 -10.57 -6.85
CA TYR A 307 13.08 -11.29 -7.83
C TYR A 307 14.46 -10.65 -7.93
N GLY A 308 15.47 -11.48 -8.18
CA GLY A 308 16.81 -10.99 -8.51
C GLY A 308 16.86 -10.33 -9.89
N ALA A 309 18.00 -9.74 -10.23
CA ALA A 309 18.21 -9.10 -11.54
C ALA A 309 18.01 -10.08 -12.72
N ALA A 310 18.32 -11.37 -12.52
CA ALA A 310 18.09 -12.44 -13.50
C ALA A 310 16.69 -13.09 -13.38
N ARG A 311 15.76 -12.45 -12.65
CA ARG A 311 14.37 -12.89 -12.44
C ARG A 311 14.22 -14.23 -11.70
N GLN A 312 15.24 -14.63 -10.94
CA GLN A 312 15.10 -15.71 -9.98
C GLN A 312 14.25 -15.25 -8.79
N LEU A 313 13.33 -16.10 -8.33
CA LEU A 313 12.47 -15.79 -7.19
C LEU A 313 13.29 -15.74 -5.89
N LEU A 314 13.14 -14.67 -5.11
CA LEU A 314 13.79 -14.48 -3.81
C LEU A 314 12.78 -14.57 -2.66
N SER A 315 11.58 -14.02 -2.87
CA SER A 315 10.48 -14.06 -1.92
C SER A 315 9.15 -14.06 -2.69
N TRP A 316 8.13 -14.67 -2.11
CA TRP A 316 6.77 -14.56 -2.64
C TRP A 316 5.75 -14.75 -1.53
N SER A 317 4.68 -13.96 -1.58
CA SER A 317 3.51 -14.11 -0.73
C SER A 317 2.23 -13.77 -1.49
N GLY A 318 1.11 -14.27 -1.02
CA GLY A 318 -0.21 -13.93 -1.56
C GLY A 318 -1.34 -14.32 -0.62
N THR A 319 -2.57 -14.03 -1.03
CA THR A 319 -3.78 -14.42 -0.32
C THR A 319 -4.65 -15.27 -1.25
N LEU A 320 -5.14 -16.40 -0.76
CA LEU A 320 -6.03 -17.27 -1.52
C LEU A 320 -7.31 -16.52 -1.88
N HIS A 321 -7.79 -16.74 -3.10
CA HIS A 321 -9.11 -16.26 -3.52
C HIS A 321 -10.20 -16.93 -2.69
N GLY A 322 -11.07 -16.14 -2.07
CA GLY A 322 -11.99 -16.66 -1.07
C GLY A 322 -13.35 -15.97 -1.01
N ASP A 323 -14.25 -16.33 -1.92
CA ASP A 323 -15.70 -16.17 -1.71
C ASP A 323 -16.27 -17.27 -0.77
N GLY A 324 -15.42 -18.05 -0.07
CA GLY A 324 -15.81 -19.17 0.78
C GLY A 324 -14.65 -20.06 1.26
N GLU A 325 -14.96 -21.34 1.52
CA GLU A 325 -13.96 -22.34 1.95
C GLU A 325 -13.06 -22.79 0.80
N VAL A 326 -11.75 -22.72 0.96
CA VAL A 326 -10.73 -23.20 0.02
C VAL A 326 -10.10 -24.49 0.55
N SER A 327 -10.12 -25.55 -0.26
CA SER A 327 -9.54 -26.85 0.13
C SER A 327 -8.07 -26.95 -0.30
N VAL A 328 -7.20 -27.29 0.64
CA VAL A 328 -5.77 -27.55 0.43
C VAL A 328 -5.44 -28.93 1.02
N GLY A 329 -5.41 -29.96 0.17
CA GLY A 329 -5.27 -31.35 0.62
C GLY A 329 -6.50 -31.81 1.42
N ASP A 330 -6.29 -32.24 2.66
CA ASP A 330 -7.34 -32.68 3.60
C ASP A 330 -7.88 -31.55 4.50
N VAL A 331 -7.37 -30.32 4.35
CA VAL A 331 -7.74 -29.16 5.16
C VAL A 331 -8.56 -28.18 4.34
N LYS A 332 -9.66 -27.71 4.93
CA LYS A 332 -10.47 -26.62 4.38
C LYS A 332 -10.18 -25.35 5.15
N PHE A 333 -9.68 -24.34 4.47
CA PHE A 333 -9.44 -23.01 5.02
C PHE A 333 -10.61 -22.08 4.71
N GLY A 334 -10.99 -21.23 5.65
CA GLY A 334 -12.03 -20.22 5.43
C GLY A 334 -12.03 -19.13 6.52
N GLY A 335 -12.95 -18.19 6.40
CA GLY A 335 -13.12 -17.08 7.33
C GLY A 335 -12.21 -15.88 7.04
N GLU A 336 -12.32 -14.87 7.90
CA GLU A 336 -11.46 -13.69 7.89
C GLU A 336 -10.39 -13.81 8.99
N PRO A 337 -9.10 -13.53 8.70
CA PRO A 337 -8.56 -13.09 7.41
C PRO A 337 -8.49 -14.21 6.36
N ALA A 338 -8.51 -13.83 5.08
CA ALA A 338 -8.32 -14.75 3.97
C ALA A 338 -7.02 -15.56 4.13
N PRO A 339 -6.99 -16.85 3.75
CA PRO A 339 -5.81 -17.68 3.95
C PRO A 339 -4.59 -17.13 3.20
N ALA A 340 -3.49 -16.97 3.90
CA ALA A 340 -2.24 -16.47 3.33
C ALA A 340 -1.39 -17.61 2.77
N LEU A 341 -0.69 -17.35 1.66
CA LEU A 341 0.32 -18.21 1.09
C LEU A 341 1.69 -17.53 1.20
N ALA A 342 2.72 -18.31 1.49
CA ALA A 342 4.11 -17.84 1.47
C ALA A 342 5.03 -18.90 0.86
N TRP A 343 5.86 -18.49 -0.09
CA TRP A 343 6.93 -19.34 -0.62
C TRP A 343 8.04 -19.47 0.42
N GLN A 344 8.56 -20.69 0.56
CA GLN A 344 9.68 -21.03 1.45
C GLN A 344 10.92 -21.35 0.62
N SER A 345 12.10 -21.14 1.19
CA SER A 345 13.39 -21.36 0.51
C SER A 345 13.65 -22.83 0.13
N ASP A 346 12.95 -23.78 0.75
CA ASP A 346 12.95 -25.20 0.40
C ASP A 346 12.05 -25.54 -0.81
N GLY A 347 11.40 -24.53 -1.40
CA GLY A 347 10.48 -24.67 -2.53
C GLY A 347 9.05 -25.01 -2.13
N ALA A 348 8.74 -25.17 -0.84
CA ALA A 348 7.38 -25.40 -0.37
C ALA A 348 6.56 -24.10 -0.35
N ILE A 349 5.24 -24.24 -0.51
CA ILE A 349 4.27 -23.17 -0.27
C ILE A 349 3.60 -23.44 1.06
N ARG A 350 3.76 -22.50 1.99
CA ARG A 350 3.09 -22.54 3.28
C ARG A 350 1.75 -21.81 3.15
N VAL A 351 0.66 -22.53 3.38
CA VAL A 351 -0.70 -21.98 3.49
C VAL A 351 -1.04 -21.86 4.96
N THR A 352 -1.41 -20.66 5.42
CA THR A 352 -1.79 -20.36 6.80
C THR A 352 -3.13 -19.66 6.86
N GLY A 353 -3.97 -20.03 7.82
CA GLY A 353 -5.29 -19.44 8.01
C GLY A 353 -6.11 -20.25 9.01
N HIS A 354 -7.39 -19.93 9.16
CA HIS A 354 -8.32 -20.73 9.96
C HIS A 354 -8.79 -21.92 9.14
N GLY A 355 -8.22 -23.09 9.41
CA GLY A 355 -8.55 -24.33 8.70
C GLY A 355 -9.10 -25.41 9.61
N VAL A 356 -9.88 -26.31 9.02
CA VAL A 356 -10.43 -27.49 9.67
C VAL A 356 -10.13 -28.70 8.80
N ASP A 357 -9.64 -29.78 9.41
CA ASP A 357 -9.37 -31.02 8.69
C ASP A 357 -10.62 -31.89 8.50
N ARG A 358 -10.46 -33.03 7.80
CA ARG A 358 -11.54 -33.99 7.56
C ARG A 358 -12.18 -34.55 8.85
N ALA A 359 -11.46 -34.56 9.98
CA ALA A 359 -11.94 -35.03 11.26
C ALA A 359 -12.60 -33.92 12.10
N GLY A 360 -12.61 -32.68 11.62
CA GLY A 360 -13.11 -31.52 12.36
C GLY A 360 -12.07 -30.89 13.30
N ALA A 361 -10.82 -31.35 13.28
CA ALA A 361 -9.77 -30.78 14.12
C ALA A 361 -9.19 -29.49 13.49
N PRO A 362 -8.85 -28.50 14.32
CA PRO A 362 -8.29 -27.24 13.82
C PRO A 362 -6.91 -27.46 13.18
N ALA A 363 -6.71 -26.89 12.00
CA ALA A 363 -5.49 -26.96 11.23
C ALA A 363 -5.13 -25.57 10.69
N ASN A 364 -4.15 -24.92 11.32
CA ASN A 364 -3.81 -23.53 10.99
C ASN A 364 -2.75 -23.40 9.88
N CYS A 365 -2.17 -24.52 9.44
CA CYS A 365 -1.05 -24.49 8.51
C CYS A 365 -0.89 -25.80 7.73
N VAL A 366 -0.73 -25.67 6.41
CA VAL A 366 -0.38 -26.76 5.49
C VAL A 366 0.79 -26.32 4.62
N ALA A 367 1.84 -27.12 4.55
CA ALA A 367 2.93 -26.98 3.59
C ALA A 367 2.62 -27.83 2.35
N VAL A 368 2.78 -27.23 1.18
CA VAL A 368 2.52 -27.84 -0.13
C VAL A 368 3.84 -27.92 -0.89
N THR A 369 4.25 -29.12 -1.27
CA THR A 369 5.47 -29.34 -2.06
C THR A 369 5.09 -29.93 -3.41
N PHE A 370 5.52 -29.30 -4.51
CA PHE A 370 5.20 -29.76 -5.86
C PHE A 370 6.27 -30.76 -6.31
N THR A 371 5.88 -32.02 -6.45
CA THR A 371 6.73 -33.11 -6.95
C THR A 371 6.33 -33.50 -8.37
N HIS A 372 7.13 -34.35 -9.02
CA HIS A 372 6.82 -34.88 -10.36
C HIS A 372 5.52 -35.71 -10.40
N THR A 373 5.10 -36.29 -9.27
CA THR A 373 3.84 -37.03 -9.13
C THR A 373 2.65 -36.15 -8.74
N GLY A 374 2.86 -34.86 -8.50
CA GLY A 374 1.84 -33.91 -8.06
C GLY A 374 2.15 -33.23 -6.72
N PRO A 375 1.19 -32.45 -6.17
CA PRO A 375 1.36 -31.76 -4.90
C PRO A 375 1.31 -32.76 -3.73
N ALA A 376 2.30 -32.68 -2.86
CA ALA A 376 2.34 -33.35 -1.57
C ALA A 376 1.97 -32.35 -0.47
N TYR A 377 1.04 -32.75 0.41
CA TYR A 377 0.53 -31.92 1.48
C TYR A 377 1.04 -32.45 2.82
N ARG A 378 1.63 -31.57 3.64
CA ARG A 378 2.08 -31.89 4.99
C ARG A 378 1.62 -30.81 5.94
N ARG A 379 0.97 -31.18 7.04
CA ARG A 379 0.64 -30.21 8.09
C ARG A 379 1.93 -29.63 8.66
N CYS A 380 1.96 -28.32 8.84
CA CYS A 380 3.10 -27.70 9.50
C CYS A 380 3.09 -28.14 10.96
N THR A 381 4.24 -28.53 11.50
CA THR A 381 4.42 -28.56 12.94
C THR A 381 4.11 -27.16 13.46
N ALA A 382 3.23 -27.06 14.46
CA ALA A 382 2.97 -25.78 15.11
C ALA A 382 4.34 -25.19 15.50
N PRO A 383 4.64 -23.92 15.17
CA PRO A 383 5.80 -23.29 15.76
C PRO A 383 5.62 -23.42 17.27
N LEU A 384 6.55 -24.13 17.93
CA LEU A 384 6.64 -24.14 19.38
C LEU A 384 6.59 -22.68 19.82
N ALA A 385 5.66 -22.34 20.71
CA ALA A 385 5.34 -20.97 21.10
C ALA A 385 6.50 -20.23 21.82
N ASP A 386 7.73 -20.76 21.78
CA ASP A 386 8.86 -20.35 22.60
C ASP A 386 9.87 -19.41 21.90
N GLU A 387 9.73 -19.09 20.61
CA GLU A 387 10.66 -18.18 19.90
C GLU A 387 10.10 -16.79 19.57
N ALA A 388 9.03 -16.35 20.23
CA ALA A 388 8.54 -14.97 20.13
C ALA A 388 9.25 -13.97 21.08
N GLY A 389 10.33 -14.38 21.78
CA GLY A 389 10.88 -13.62 22.91
C GLY A 389 12.40 -13.40 22.97
N SER A 390 13.21 -13.84 22.02
CA SER A 390 14.68 -13.68 22.10
C SER A 390 15.23 -12.89 20.91
N GLY A 391 15.18 -11.57 21.02
CA GLY A 391 15.65 -10.67 19.96
C GLY A 391 15.87 -9.25 20.44
N THR A 392 16.53 -9.04 21.59
CA THR A 392 17.34 -7.83 21.87
C THR A 392 18.04 -7.93 23.23
N LYS A 393 19.27 -8.45 23.23
CA LYS A 393 20.32 -7.98 24.14
C LYS A 393 21.60 -7.84 23.32
N GLY A 394 21.75 -6.65 22.72
CA GLY A 394 23.05 -6.19 22.25
C GLY A 394 23.90 -5.88 23.47
N GLU A 395 24.90 -6.71 23.72
CA GLU A 395 25.93 -6.45 24.70
C GLU A 395 27.03 -5.59 24.04
N ALA A 396 27.38 -4.52 24.74
CA ALA A 396 28.28 -3.49 24.29
C ALA A 396 29.75 -3.94 24.36
N GLY A 397 30.49 -3.65 23.28
CA GLY A 397 31.85 -3.13 23.32
C GLY A 397 32.99 -4.05 23.80
N THR A 398 33.94 -4.34 22.90
CA THR A 398 35.36 -4.11 23.20
C THR A 398 36.13 -3.85 21.90
N ALA A 399 36.68 -2.64 21.78
CA ALA A 399 37.62 -2.28 20.73
C ALA A 399 38.98 -2.93 21.03
N VAL A 400 39.44 -3.82 20.16
CA VAL A 400 40.81 -4.35 20.19
C VAL A 400 41.67 -3.51 19.25
N LYS A 401 42.65 -2.85 19.86
CA LYS A 401 43.73 -2.06 19.26
C LYS A 401 44.67 -3.00 18.47
N ALA A 402 44.85 -2.76 17.18
CA ALA A 402 45.88 -3.44 16.39
C ALA A 402 47.26 -2.83 16.68
N PRO A 403 48.34 -3.63 16.76
CA PRO A 403 49.70 -3.12 16.87
C PRO A 403 50.21 -2.68 15.49
N ALA A 404 50.97 -1.59 15.51
CA ALA A 404 51.79 -1.15 14.40
C ALA A 404 52.93 -2.13 14.16
N HIS A 405 53.15 -2.49 12.89
CA HIS A 405 54.47 -2.70 12.30
C HIS A 405 54.42 -2.41 10.81
#